data_AF-A0A1J0A8B2-F1
#
_entry.id   AF-A0A1J0A8B2-F1
#
_cell.length_a   1.000
_cell.length_b   1.000
_cell.length_c   1.000
_cell.angle_alpha   90.00
_cell.angle_beta   90.00
_cell.angle_gamma   90.00
#
_symmetry.space_group_name_H-M   'P 1'
#
loop_
_entity.id
_entity.type
_entity.pdbx_description
1 polymer ?
#
loop_
_entity_poly.entity_id
_entity_poly.type
_entity_poly.pdbx_seq_one_letter_code
_entity_poly.pdbx_strand_id
1 'polypeptide(L)'
;MTSVSIIIGIIAILLSSFSIYLTNQVNKKITEKQTKQDKDISKLSAKQESFIFMTQKQYEKEYNLFWNLFDLLQKTIDKTKSVKGSLQLLHENTETSLEETYIKLIQEGIVKSSEYLNELDNKLDQYEPFIQEEFFRDFKCLIKELRGFQQRRYNYFYYEDVTPDAINSFIRDIESTLNTIDEKRVKIVGFLRAYFENIRTS
;
A
#
# COMPACT_ATOMS: atom_id res chain seq x y z
N MET A 1 18.08 -70.74 60.89
CA MET A 1 16.99 -69.85 60.39
C MET A 1 17.45 -68.42 60.05
N THR A 2 18.74 -68.07 60.25
CA THR A 2 19.26 -66.70 60.03
C THR A 2 19.68 -66.41 58.58
N SER A 3 20.14 -67.41 57.82
CA SER A 3 20.66 -67.22 56.45
C SER A 3 19.57 -66.91 55.42
N VAL A 4 18.37 -67.47 55.58
CA VAL A 4 17.23 -67.25 54.65
C VAL A 4 16.71 -65.82 54.76
N SER A 5 16.62 -65.26 55.98
CA SER A 5 16.18 -63.88 56.19
C SER A 5 17.15 -62.84 55.64
N ILE A 6 18.46 -63.12 55.69
CA ILE A 6 19.49 -62.26 55.09
C ILE A 6 19.38 -62.28 53.56
N ILE A 7 19.21 -63.46 52.96
CA ILE A 7 19.03 -63.59 51.50
C ILE A 7 17.75 -62.88 51.03
N ILE A 8 16.65 -63.01 51.75
CA ILE A 8 15.39 -62.31 51.44
C ILE A 8 15.57 -60.79 51.59
N GLY A 9 16.29 -60.32 52.61
CA GLY A 9 16.61 -58.90 52.78
C GLY A 9 17.45 -58.33 51.64
N ILE A 10 18.45 -59.07 51.15
CA ILE A 10 19.28 -58.66 50.00
C ILE A 10 18.43 -58.60 48.73
N ILE A 11 17.55 -59.59 48.50
CA ILE A 11 16.65 -59.60 47.34
C ILE A 11 15.67 -58.40 47.38
N ALA A 12 15.14 -58.06 48.55
CA ALA A 12 14.25 -56.90 48.72
C ALA A 12 14.97 -55.56 48.44
N ILE A 13 16.23 -55.43 48.85
CA ILE A 13 17.06 -54.24 48.55
C ILE A 13 17.38 -54.16 47.05
N LEU A 14 17.68 -55.29 46.41
CA LEU A 14 17.94 -55.33 44.96
C LEU A 14 16.69 -54.99 44.14
N LEU A 15 15.52 -55.53 44.52
CA LEU A 15 14.25 -55.23 43.86
C LEU A 15 13.83 -53.76 44.04
N SER A 16 14.00 -53.19 45.23
CA SER A 16 13.71 -51.77 45.47
C SER A 16 14.68 -50.86 44.71
N SER A 17 15.97 -51.19 44.70
CA SER A 17 17.00 -50.45 43.95
C SER A 17 16.75 -50.52 42.43
N PHE A 18 16.33 -51.67 41.91
CA PHE A 18 15.97 -51.85 40.50
C PHE A 18 14.69 -51.09 40.13
N SER A 19 13.69 -51.08 41.01
CA SER A 19 12.46 -50.29 40.83
C SER A 19 12.74 -48.78 40.80
N ILE A 20 13.61 -48.29 41.70
CA ILE A 20 14.05 -46.89 41.72
C ILE A 20 14.82 -46.55 40.44
N TYR A 21 15.73 -47.44 39.98
CA TYR A 21 16.46 -47.25 38.73
C TYR A 21 15.52 -47.16 37.51
N LEU A 22 14.55 -48.07 37.39
CA LEU A 22 13.55 -48.04 36.32
C LEU A 22 12.69 -46.77 36.38
N THR A 23 12.24 -46.37 37.56
CA THR A 23 11.46 -45.14 37.77
C THR A 23 12.25 -43.91 37.32
N ASN A 24 13.54 -43.83 37.68
CA ASN A 24 14.42 -42.74 37.26
C ASN A 24 14.66 -42.73 35.75
N GLN A 25 14.82 -43.90 35.12
CA GLN A 25 14.98 -44.00 33.65
C GLN A 25 13.69 -43.59 32.90
N VAL A 26 12.53 -43.96 33.42
CA VAL A 26 11.22 -43.56 32.85
C VAL A 26 11.02 -42.05 33.01
N ASN A 27 11.25 -41.50 34.20
CA ASN A 27 11.14 -40.06 34.45
C ASN A 27 12.10 -39.26 33.57
N LYS A 28 13.36 -39.72 33.42
CA LYS A 28 14.34 -39.09 32.53
C LYS A 28 13.84 -39.05 31.07
N LYS A 29 13.31 -40.17 30.56
CA LYS A 29 12.73 -40.22 29.21
C LYS A 29 11.50 -39.31 29.05
N ILE A 30 10.65 -39.20 30.07
CA ILE A 30 9.48 -38.30 30.05
C ILE A 30 9.95 -36.84 30.02
N THR A 31 10.90 -36.45 30.87
CA THR A 31 11.45 -35.09 30.92
C THR A 31 12.16 -34.72 29.63
N GLU A 32 12.95 -35.64 29.04
CA GLU A 32 13.59 -35.41 27.73
C GLU A 32 12.56 -35.23 26.61
N LYS A 33 11.47 -36.02 26.62
CA LYS A 33 10.38 -35.90 25.65
C LYS A 33 9.62 -34.59 25.81
N GLN A 34 9.31 -34.18 27.04
CA GLN A 34 8.67 -32.88 27.36
C GLN A 34 9.57 -31.71 26.95
N THR A 35 10.86 -31.74 27.31
CA THR A 35 11.82 -30.68 26.94
C THR A 35 11.95 -30.53 25.42
N LYS A 36 11.91 -31.64 24.67
CA LYS A 36 11.93 -31.61 23.21
C LYS A 36 10.63 -31.01 22.65
N GLN A 37 9.48 -31.42 23.19
CA GLN A 37 8.18 -30.89 22.81
C GLN A 37 8.05 -29.39 23.09
N ASP A 38 8.50 -28.92 24.26
CA ASP A 38 8.50 -27.50 24.63
C ASP A 38 9.40 -26.67 23.71
N LYS A 39 10.57 -27.20 23.33
CA LYS A 39 11.45 -26.58 22.33
C LYS A 39 10.79 -26.48 20.96
N ASP A 40 10.04 -27.49 20.54
CA ASP A 40 9.36 -27.49 19.24
C ASP A 40 8.15 -26.53 19.24
N ILE A 41 7.39 -26.46 20.35
CA ILE A 41 6.30 -25.48 20.54
C ILE A 41 6.85 -24.05 20.53
N SER A 42 7.94 -23.78 21.27
CA SER A 42 8.59 -22.46 21.29
C SER A 42 9.12 -22.03 19.91
N LYS A 43 9.63 -22.98 19.11
CA LYS A 43 10.02 -22.70 17.72
C LYS A 43 8.83 -22.39 16.82
N LEU A 44 7.70 -23.07 17.00
CA LEU A 44 6.47 -22.82 16.27
C LEU A 44 5.87 -21.45 16.62
N SER A 45 5.84 -21.08 17.90
CA SER A 45 5.36 -19.77 18.34
C SER A 45 6.24 -18.64 17.79
N ALA A 46 7.57 -18.77 17.84
CA ALA A 46 8.49 -17.79 17.27
C ALA A 46 8.33 -17.64 15.74
N LYS A 47 8.05 -18.75 15.02
CA LYS A 47 7.72 -18.69 13.58
C LYS A 47 6.40 -17.98 13.32
N GLN A 48 5.38 -18.21 14.12
CA GLN A 48 4.09 -17.51 14.01
C GLN A 48 4.24 -16.01 14.29
N GLU A 49 4.94 -15.62 15.34
CA GLU A 49 5.22 -14.21 15.64
C GLU A 49 6.03 -13.54 14.51
N SER A 50 7.03 -14.22 13.97
CA SER A 50 7.79 -13.72 12.81
C SER A 50 6.91 -13.58 11.57
N PHE A 51 5.96 -14.49 11.34
CA PHE A 51 5.02 -14.40 10.23
C PHE A 51 4.08 -13.20 10.40
N ILE A 52 3.47 -13.05 11.58
CA ILE A 52 2.61 -11.91 11.92
C ILE A 52 3.35 -10.59 11.74
N PHE A 53 4.59 -10.48 12.23
CA PHE A 53 5.42 -9.29 12.08
C PHE A 53 5.75 -8.97 10.61
N MET A 54 6.10 -9.98 9.81
CA MET A 54 6.35 -9.82 8.38
C MET A 54 5.10 -9.35 7.65
N THR A 55 3.93 -9.91 7.98
CA THR A 55 2.63 -9.51 7.42
C THR A 55 2.26 -8.07 7.79
N GLN A 56 2.47 -7.67 9.05
CA GLN A 56 2.23 -6.29 9.51
C GLN A 56 3.16 -5.28 8.81
N LYS A 57 4.44 -5.61 8.65
CA LYS A 57 5.38 -4.76 7.91
C LYS A 57 5.01 -4.63 6.43
N GLN A 58 4.56 -5.71 5.81
CA GLN A 58 4.09 -5.69 4.43
C GLN A 58 2.83 -4.82 4.30
N TYR A 59 1.89 -4.94 5.24
CA TYR A 59 0.69 -4.11 5.32
C TYR A 59 1.02 -2.61 5.45
N GLU A 60 1.91 -2.24 6.36
CA GLU A 60 2.31 -0.84 6.56
C GLU A 60 2.99 -0.28 5.30
N LYS A 61 3.81 -1.10 4.64
CA LYS A 61 4.41 -0.75 3.36
C LYS A 61 3.34 -0.51 2.30
N GLU A 62 2.43 -1.45 2.08
CA GLU A 62 1.31 -1.29 1.14
C GLU A 62 0.50 -0.03 1.43
N TYR A 63 0.08 0.19 2.68
CA TYR A 63 -0.66 1.37 3.12
C TYR A 63 0.05 2.68 2.75
N ASN A 64 1.32 2.82 3.11
CA ASN A 64 2.10 4.02 2.79
C ASN A 64 2.26 4.23 1.27
N LEU A 65 2.38 3.14 0.51
CA LEU A 65 2.47 3.20 -0.95
C LEU A 65 1.19 3.79 -1.57
N PHE A 66 0.01 3.36 -1.13
CA PHE A 66 -1.24 3.89 -1.68
C PHE A 66 -1.43 5.37 -1.35
N TRP A 67 -1.10 5.81 -0.14
CA TRP A 67 -1.21 7.23 0.21
C TRP A 67 -0.27 8.12 -0.60
N ASN A 68 0.94 7.64 -0.91
CA ASN A 68 1.86 8.36 -1.78
C ASN A 68 1.33 8.53 -3.22
N LEU A 69 0.69 7.48 -3.77
CA LEU A 69 0.01 7.58 -5.07
C LEU A 69 -1.16 8.57 -5.03
N PHE A 70 -1.95 8.53 -3.94
CA PHE A 70 -3.11 9.40 -3.78
C PHE A 70 -2.72 10.87 -3.60
N ASP A 71 -1.64 11.16 -2.86
CA ASP A 71 -1.11 12.52 -2.69
C ASP A 71 -0.64 13.12 -4.03
N LEU A 72 0.04 12.33 -4.86
CA LEU A 72 0.44 12.75 -6.21
C LEU A 72 -0.75 12.96 -7.14
N LEU A 73 -1.76 12.09 -7.06
CA LEU A 73 -3.02 12.29 -7.78
C LEU A 73 -3.70 13.60 -7.35
N GLN A 74 -3.78 13.86 -6.05
CA GLN A 74 -4.38 15.10 -5.53
C GLN A 74 -3.61 16.35 -6.00
N LYS A 75 -2.28 16.33 -5.95
CA LYS A 75 -1.42 17.41 -6.48
C LYS A 75 -1.70 17.67 -7.97
N THR A 76 -1.90 16.62 -8.76
CA THR A 76 -2.24 16.71 -10.19
C THR A 76 -3.61 17.35 -10.40
N ILE A 77 -4.61 16.95 -9.59
CA ILE A 77 -5.96 17.52 -9.60
C ILE A 77 -5.91 19.02 -9.25
N ASP A 78 -5.20 19.38 -8.19
CA ASP A 78 -5.11 20.76 -7.71
C ASP A 78 -4.44 21.67 -8.75
N LYS A 79 -3.40 21.18 -9.43
CA LYS A 79 -2.80 21.93 -10.55
C LYS A 79 -3.74 22.03 -11.76
N THR A 80 -4.50 20.99 -12.06
CA THR A 80 -5.52 21.06 -13.11
C THR A 80 -6.62 22.08 -12.78
N LYS A 81 -7.04 22.18 -11.51
CA LYS A 81 -7.97 23.23 -11.03
C LYS A 81 -7.35 24.62 -11.11
N SER A 82 -6.07 24.76 -10.75
CA SER A 82 -5.34 26.04 -10.89
C SER A 82 -5.31 26.51 -12.35
N VAL A 83 -5.04 25.61 -13.30
CA VAL A 83 -5.07 25.92 -14.74
C VAL A 83 -6.47 26.38 -15.18
N LYS A 84 -7.53 25.73 -14.69
CA LYS A 84 -8.91 26.17 -14.95
C LYS A 84 -9.14 27.60 -14.47
N GLY A 85 -8.71 27.93 -13.25
CA GLY A 85 -8.85 29.28 -12.70
C GLY A 85 -8.11 30.31 -13.56
N SER A 86 -6.90 30.01 -14.00
CA SER A 86 -6.15 30.90 -14.91
C SER A 86 -6.82 31.04 -16.28
N LEU A 87 -7.44 29.98 -16.82
CA LEU A 87 -8.23 30.06 -18.05
C LEU A 87 -9.48 30.92 -17.90
N GLN A 88 -10.17 30.83 -16.77
CA GLN A 88 -11.33 31.66 -16.47
C GLN A 88 -10.92 33.14 -16.39
N LEU A 89 -9.83 33.44 -15.68
CA LEU A 89 -9.29 34.79 -15.62
C LEU A 89 -8.86 35.31 -17.00
N LEU A 90 -8.23 34.47 -17.82
CA LEU A 90 -7.88 34.81 -19.20
C LEU A 90 -9.11 35.05 -20.08
N HIS A 91 -10.21 34.34 -19.84
CA HIS A 91 -11.47 34.53 -20.57
C HIS A 91 -12.20 35.82 -20.16
N GLU A 92 -12.20 36.12 -18.86
CA GLU A 92 -12.96 37.23 -18.27
C GLU A 92 -12.24 38.59 -18.41
N ASN A 93 -10.91 38.59 -18.52
CA ASN A 93 -10.12 39.82 -18.61
C ASN A 93 -9.86 40.23 -20.06
N THR A 94 -10.12 41.51 -20.35
CA THR A 94 -9.81 42.15 -21.64
C THR A 94 -8.51 42.94 -21.61
N GLU A 95 -7.81 43.00 -20.47
CA GLU A 95 -6.54 43.70 -20.32
C GLU A 95 -5.37 42.88 -20.88
N THR A 96 -4.80 43.35 -21.98
CA THR A 96 -3.67 42.71 -22.69
C THR A 96 -2.42 42.59 -21.81
N SER A 97 -2.25 43.45 -20.81
CA SER A 97 -1.14 43.40 -19.84
C SER A 97 -1.19 42.19 -18.90
N LEU A 98 -2.38 41.65 -18.64
CA LEU A 98 -2.58 40.48 -17.78
C LEU A 98 -2.62 39.17 -18.56
N GLU A 99 -2.89 39.24 -19.87
CA GLU A 99 -2.95 38.10 -20.78
C GLU A 99 -1.67 37.24 -20.73
N GLU A 100 -0.51 37.85 -20.92
CA GLU A 100 0.79 37.16 -20.88
C GLU A 100 1.03 36.50 -19.51
N THR A 101 0.59 37.15 -18.43
CA THR A 101 0.73 36.60 -17.06
C THR A 101 -0.12 35.36 -16.89
N TYR A 102 -1.38 35.37 -17.36
CA TYR A 102 -2.26 34.21 -17.27
C TYR A 102 -1.81 33.07 -18.17
N ILE A 103 -1.36 33.36 -19.39
CA ILE A 103 -0.77 32.35 -20.29
C ILE A 103 0.43 31.67 -19.61
N LYS A 104 1.33 32.45 -19.00
CA LYS A 104 2.48 31.88 -18.27
C LYS A 104 2.05 31.00 -17.09
N LEU A 105 1.06 31.42 -16.30
CA LEU A 105 0.51 30.60 -15.21
C LEU A 105 -0.12 29.29 -15.71
N ILE A 106 -0.81 29.34 -16.86
CA ILE A 106 -1.37 28.15 -17.51
C ILE A 106 -0.25 27.19 -17.93
N GLN A 107 0.76 27.72 -18.62
CA GLN A 107 1.93 26.95 -19.09
C GLN A 107 2.67 26.29 -17.92
N GLU A 108 3.01 27.04 -16.88
CA GLU A 108 3.65 26.49 -15.67
C GLU A 108 2.77 25.44 -14.97
N GLY A 109 1.46 25.66 -14.94
CA GLY A 109 0.49 24.71 -14.39
C GLY A 109 0.46 23.40 -15.17
N ILE A 110 0.49 23.46 -16.51
CA ILE A 110 0.53 22.29 -17.40
C ILE A 110 1.82 21.51 -17.18
N VAL A 111 2.98 22.18 -17.17
CA VAL A 111 4.28 21.53 -16.96
C VAL A 111 4.33 20.79 -15.61
N LYS A 112 4.01 21.47 -14.51
CA LYS A 112 4.02 20.85 -13.17
C LYS A 112 3.04 19.70 -13.06
N SER A 113 1.87 19.84 -13.66
CA SER A 113 0.87 18.77 -13.64
C SER A 113 1.33 17.56 -14.47
N SER A 114 2.13 17.76 -15.51
CA SER A 114 2.74 16.68 -16.30
C SER A 114 3.87 15.99 -15.53
N GLU A 115 4.68 16.75 -14.79
CA GLU A 115 5.71 16.19 -13.88
C GLU A 115 5.08 15.27 -12.84
N TYR A 116 3.99 15.70 -12.19
CA TYR A 116 3.28 14.87 -11.21
C TYR A 116 2.68 13.61 -11.84
N LEU A 117 2.13 13.70 -13.05
CA LEU A 117 1.65 12.52 -13.77
C LEU A 117 2.76 11.54 -14.09
N ASN A 118 3.95 12.02 -14.46
CA ASN A 118 5.09 11.15 -14.73
C ASN A 118 5.60 10.48 -13.45
N GLU A 119 5.66 11.21 -12.34
CA GLU A 119 6.01 10.62 -11.05
C GLU A 119 4.97 9.59 -10.60
N LEU A 120 3.67 9.88 -10.79
CA LEU A 120 2.58 8.99 -10.47
C LEU A 120 2.64 7.70 -11.30
N ASP A 121 2.90 7.80 -12.60
CA ASP A 121 3.03 6.66 -13.52
C ASP A 121 4.24 5.79 -13.16
N ASN A 122 5.40 6.41 -12.93
CA ASN A 122 6.62 5.71 -12.52
C ASN A 122 6.46 4.98 -11.18
N LYS A 123 5.81 5.63 -10.22
CA LYS A 123 5.53 5.02 -8.92
C LYS A 123 4.54 3.87 -9.07
N LEU A 124 3.46 4.06 -9.81
CA LEU A 124 2.48 3.02 -10.04
C LEU A 124 3.13 1.76 -10.62
N ASP A 125 3.99 1.90 -11.64
CA ASP A 125 4.70 0.76 -12.25
C ASP A 125 5.61 0.00 -11.28
N GLN A 126 6.26 0.71 -10.35
CA GLN A 126 7.07 0.07 -9.30
C GLN A 126 6.21 -0.77 -8.33
N TYR A 127 4.90 -0.54 -8.31
CA TYR A 127 3.98 -1.15 -7.37
C TYR A 127 3.02 -2.18 -8.00
N GLU A 128 3.13 -2.44 -9.30
CA GLU A 128 2.36 -3.49 -10.01
C GLU A 128 2.33 -4.85 -9.27
N PRO A 129 3.45 -5.36 -8.69
CA PRO A 129 3.43 -6.67 -8.02
C PRO A 129 2.65 -6.72 -6.70
N PHE A 130 2.27 -5.57 -6.14
CA PHE A 130 1.73 -5.45 -4.77
C PHE A 130 0.28 -4.97 -4.74
N ILE A 131 -0.31 -4.67 -5.90
CA ILE A 131 -1.63 -4.06 -6.02
C ILE A 131 -2.58 -5.06 -6.68
N GLN A 132 -3.85 -5.09 -6.24
CA GLN A 132 -4.88 -5.89 -6.91
C GLN A 132 -5.06 -5.42 -8.37
N GLU A 133 -5.10 -6.37 -9.30
CA GLU A 133 -5.05 -6.10 -10.75
C GLU A 133 -6.14 -5.12 -11.22
N GLU A 134 -7.36 -5.24 -10.69
CA GLU A 134 -8.48 -4.35 -11.02
C GLU A 134 -8.20 -2.90 -10.60
N PHE A 135 -7.68 -2.70 -9.39
CA PHE A 135 -7.32 -1.37 -8.88
C PHE A 135 -6.16 -0.75 -9.67
N PHE A 136 -5.14 -1.55 -9.99
CA PHE A 136 -4.02 -1.11 -10.80
C PHE A 136 -4.49 -0.62 -12.18
N ARG A 137 -5.42 -1.36 -12.80
CA ARG A 137 -6.02 -1.02 -14.08
C ARG A 137 -6.81 0.28 -14.02
N ASP A 138 -7.61 0.48 -12.98
CA ASP A 138 -8.39 1.71 -12.78
C ASP A 138 -7.48 2.94 -12.61
N PHE A 139 -6.40 2.81 -11.84
CA PHE A 139 -5.40 3.85 -11.68
C PHE A 139 -4.68 4.18 -12.99
N LYS A 140 -4.23 3.17 -13.75
CA LYS A 140 -3.60 3.36 -15.06
C LYS A 140 -4.54 4.04 -16.05
N CYS A 141 -5.81 3.66 -16.04
CA CYS A 141 -6.85 4.28 -16.88
C CYS A 141 -6.99 5.77 -16.55
N LEU A 142 -7.06 6.12 -15.27
CA LEU A 142 -7.15 7.50 -14.81
C LEU A 142 -5.91 8.34 -15.19
N ILE A 143 -4.70 7.79 -15.04
CA ILE A 143 -3.45 8.45 -15.46
C ILE A 143 -3.45 8.73 -16.96
N LYS A 144 -3.90 7.75 -17.77
CA LYS A 144 -3.95 7.88 -19.24
C LYS A 144 -4.89 9.00 -19.68
N GLU A 145 -6.08 9.07 -19.08
CA GLU A 145 -7.05 10.15 -19.36
C GLU A 145 -6.48 11.52 -19.01
N LEU A 146 -5.90 11.65 -17.81
CA LEU A 146 -5.24 12.87 -17.37
C LEU A 146 -4.11 13.29 -18.31
N ARG A 147 -3.27 12.34 -18.75
CA ARG A 147 -2.15 12.61 -19.67
C ARG A 147 -2.63 13.08 -21.04
N GLY A 148 -3.59 12.37 -21.64
CA GLY A 148 -4.18 12.77 -22.92
C GLY A 148 -4.78 14.19 -22.86
N PHE A 149 -5.34 14.54 -21.70
CA PHE A 149 -5.86 15.87 -21.46
C PHE A 149 -4.79 16.95 -21.29
N GLN A 150 -3.67 16.67 -20.62
CA GLN A 150 -2.55 17.62 -20.49
C GLN A 150 -1.89 17.90 -21.83
N GLN A 151 -1.66 16.86 -22.63
CA GLN A 151 -0.93 16.97 -23.89
C GLN A 151 -1.65 17.87 -24.89
N ARG A 152 -2.99 17.80 -24.97
CA ARG A 152 -3.78 18.71 -25.82
C ARG A 152 -3.56 20.19 -25.46
N ARG A 153 -3.51 20.51 -24.17
CA ARG A 153 -3.33 21.89 -23.69
C ARG A 153 -1.90 22.36 -23.81
N TYR A 154 -0.93 21.47 -23.57
CA TYR A 154 0.47 21.77 -23.85
C TYR A 154 0.64 22.19 -25.31
N ASN A 155 0.10 21.42 -26.26
CA ASN A 155 0.23 21.76 -27.67
C ASN A 155 -0.37 23.14 -27.99
N TYR A 156 -1.58 23.39 -27.50
CA TYR A 156 -2.26 24.65 -27.75
C TYR A 156 -1.53 25.87 -27.17
N PHE A 157 -1.21 25.87 -25.87
CA PHE A 157 -0.63 27.05 -25.20
C PHE A 157 0.84 27.31 -25.53
N TYR A 158 1.50 26.43 -26.27
CA TYR A 158 2.90 26.59 -26.67
C TYR A 158 3.11 26.78 -28.17
N TYR A 159 2.17 26.35 -29.02
CA TYR A 159 2.35 26.35 -30.47
C TYR A 159 1.21 26.98 -31.26
N GLU A 160 0.07 27.28 -30.61
CA GLU A 160 -1.11 27.82 -31.28
C GLU A 160 -1.47 29.21 -30.74
N ASP A 161 -2.17 30.00 -31.55
CA ASP A 161 -2.68 31.30 -31.14
C ASP A 161 -3.86 31.14 -30.17
N VAL A 162 -3.85 31.94 -29.11
CA VAL A 162 -4.86 31.88 -28.06
C VAL A 162 -6.16 32.53 -28.52
N THR A 163 -7.20 31.72 -28.74
CA THR A 163 -8.57 32.14 -29.09
C THR A 163 -9.57 31.96 -27.93
N PRO A 164 -10.58 32.85 -27.80
CA PRO A 164 -11.62 32.73 -26.78
C PRO A 164 -12.45 31.43 -26.86
N ASP A 165 -12.74 30.95 -28.07
CA ASP A 165 -13.53 29.73 -28.27
C ASP A 165 -12.81 28.49 -27.75
N ALA A 166 -11.51 28.39 -27.99
CA ALA A 166 -10.70 27.30 -27.48
C ALA A 166 -10.50 27.39 -25.97
N ILE A 167 -10.35 28.60 -25.39
CA ILE A 167 -10.35 28.77 -23.92
C ILE A 167 -11.65 28.22 -23.31
N ASN A 168 -12.81 28.58 -23.86
CA ASN A 168 -14.11 28.09 -23.40
C ASN A 168 -14.29 26.58 -23.59
N SER A 169 -13.72 26.03 -24.66
CA SER A 169 -13.65 24.58 -24.87
C SER A 169 -12.82 23.91 -23.78
N PHE A 170 -11.62 24.44 -23.47
CA PHE A 170 -10.76 23.88 -22.44
C PHE A 170 -11.33 23.98 -21.04
N ILE A 171 -12.00 25.08 -20.68
CA ILE A 171 -12.66 25.20 -19.36
C ILE A 171 -13.70 24.09 -19.18
N ARG A 172 -14.54 23.85 -20.19
CA ARG A 172 -15.54 22.77 -20.18
C ARG A 172 -14.91 21.37 -20.14
N ASP A 173 -13.83 21.16 -20.91
CA ASP A 173 -13.07 19.90 -20.90
C ASP A 173 -12.45 19.65 -19.51
N ILE A 174 -11.93 20.69 -18.83
CA ILE A 174 -11.44 20.57 -17.44
C ILE A 174 -12.55 20.16 -16.50
N GLU A 175 -13.71 20.81 -16.57
CA GLU A 175 -14.85 20.46 -15.70
C GLU A 175 -15.30 19.02 -15.86
N SER A 176 -15.51 18.58 -17.10
CA SER A 176 -15.90 17.21 -17.42
C SER A 176 -14.86 16.19 -16.91
N THR A 177 -13.58 16.49 -17.14
CA THR A 177 -12.49 15.62 -16.72
C THR A 177 -12.37 15.55 -15.19
N LEU A 178 -12.47 16.68 -14.49
CA LEU A 178 -12.44 16.70 -13.02
C LEU A 178 -13.59 15.92 -12.41
N ASN A 179 -14.79 16.00 -12.99
CA ASN A 179 -15.93 15.20 -12.53
C ASN A 179 -15.67 13.69 -12.70
N THR A 180 -15.15 13.28 -13.86
CA THR A 180 -14.79 11.88 -14.13
C THR A 180 -13.71 11.38 -13.17
N ILE A 181 -12.71 12.21 -12.89
CA ILE A 181 -11.64 11.89 -11.93
C ILE A 181 -12.19 11.76 -10.52
N ASP A 182 -13.07 12.67 -10.09
CA ASP A 182 -13.65 12.62 -8.75
C ASP A 182 -14.48 11.34 -8.54
N GLU A 183 -15.27 10.91 -9.54
CA GLU A 183 -16.00 9.64 -9.50
C GLU A 183 -15.06 8.44 -9.33
N LYS A 184 -14.00 8.37 -10.15
CA LYS A 184 -13.00 7.30 -10.07
C LYS A 184 -12.22 7.34 -8.76
N ARG A 185 -11.87 8.53 -8.27
CA ARG A 185 -11.19 8.74 -6.98
C ARG A 185 -12.04 8.20 -5.84
N VAL A 186 -13.35 8.45 -5.83
CA VAL A 186 -14.26 7.92 -4.80
C VAL A 186 -14.28 6.39 -4.81
N LYS A 187 -14.35 5.76 -5.99
CA LYS A 187 -14.29 4.29 -6.12
C LYS A 187 -12.98 3.72 -5.57
N ILE A 188 -11.86 4.32 -5.97
CA ILE A 188 -10.51 4.00 -5.48
C ILE A 188 -10.43 4.08 -3.95
N VAL A 189 -10.90 5.17 -3.35
CA VAL A 189 -10.89 5.35 -1.88
C VAL A 189 -11.80 4.33 -1.19
N GLY A 190 -12.97 4.06 -1.75
CA GLY A 190 -13.90 3.05 -1.23
C GLY A 190 -13.28 1.65 -1.21
N PHE A 191 -12.65 1.26 -2.31
CA PHE A 191 -11.91 0.00 -2.41
C PHE A 191 -10.79 -0.09 -1.37
N LEU A 192 -9.96 0.96 -1.25
CA LEU A 192 -8.84 0.96 -0.29
C LEU A 192 -9.32 0.83 1.16
N ARG A 193 -10.41 1.53 1.52
CA ARG A 193 -11.01 1.38 2.86
C ARG A 193 -11.44 -0.05 3.11
N ALA A 194 -12.16 -0.67 2.17
CA ALA A 194 -12.60 -2.05 2.32
C ALA A 194 -11.43 -3.04 2.39
N TYR A 195 -10.39 -2.85 1.56
CA TYR A 195 -9.18 -3.68 1.57
C TYR A 195 -8.47 -3.61 2.93
N PHE A 196 -8.24 -2.40 3.44
CA PHE A 196 -7.54 -2.21 4.72
C PHE A 196 -8.38 -2.60 5.93
N GLU A 197 -9.70 -2.38 5.89
CA GLU A 197 -10.60 -2.85 6.95
C GLU A 197 -10.64 -4.38 7.03
N ASN A 198 -10.70 -5.07 5.90
CA ASN A 198 -10.68 -6.54 5.85
C ASN A 198 -9.37 -7.11 6.37
N ILE A 199 -8.23 -6.52 6.04
CA ILE A 199 -6.94 -6.99 6.58
C ILE A 199 -6.81 -6.72 8.08
N ARG A 200 -7.40 -5.63 8.60
CA ARG A 200 -7.37 -5.33 10.04
C ARG A 200 -8.20 -6.30 10.87
N THR A 201 -9.25 -6.88 10.30
CA THR A 201 -10.18 -7.81 10.98
C THR A 201 -9.85 -9.29 10.76
N SER A 202 -8.91 -9.58 9.86
CA SER A 202 -8.35 -10.93 9.57
C SER A 202 -7.22 -11.29 10.53
#